data_AF-A0A952PMY1-F1
#
_entry.id   AF-A0A952PMY1-F1
#
_cell.length_a   1.000
_cell.length_b   1.000
_cell.length_c   1.000
_cell.angle_alpha   90.00
_cell.angle_beta   90.00
_cell.angle_gamma   90.00
#
_symmetry.space_group_name_H-M   'P 1'
#
loop_
_entity.id
_entity.type
_entity.pdbx_description
1 polymer ?
#
loop_
_entity_poly.entity_id
_entity_poly.type
_entity_poly.pdbx_seq_one_letter_code
_entity_poly.pdbx_strand_id
1 'polypeptide(L)'
;MALIDEKTLNALRARGLHISSPIAAFGDGVYVCKPTSTPGNKLTRPVGQYIAIDDDVPCPDIDAPMLRLLSENGKWIVDAQDSAGGMGGADFVNEWSSAEDAIADICDFYFGDPARMAKKER
;
A
#
# COMPACT_ATOMS: atom_id res chain seq x y z
N MET A 1 -1.98 -10.58 16.92
CA MET A 1 -1.88 -10.05 15.54
C MET A 1 -2.44 -11.10 14.61
N ALA A 2 -3.17 -10.70 13.57
CA ALA A 2 -3.86 -11.63 12.69
C ALA A 2 -3.34 -11.45 11.26
N LEU A 3 -2.98 -12.56 10.61
CA LEU A 3 -2.71 -12.57 9.17
C LEU A 3 -3.91 -12.01 8.42
N ILE A 4 -3.64 -11.13 7.45
CA ILE A 4 -4.69 -10.61 6.56
C ILE A 4 -5.28 -11.78 5.79
N ASP A 5 -6.61 -11.88 5.79
CA ASP A 5 -7.28 -12.99 5.12
C ASP A 5 -7.15 -12.91 3.60
N GLU A 6 -7.12 -14.08 2.97
CA GLU A 6 -6.89 -14.20 1.53
C GLU A 6 -8.02 -13.58 0.69
N LYS A 7 -9.25 -13.45 1.23
CA LYS A 7 -10.35 -12.77 0.54
C LYS A 7 -10.08 -11.27 0.44
N THR A 8 -9.57 -10.64 1.50
CA THR A 8 -9.13 -9.24 1.49
C THR A 8 -8.01 -9.01 0.48
N LEU A 9 -6.99 -9.87 0.47
CA LEU A 9 -5.88 -9.75 -0.48
C LEU A 9 -6.34 -9.92 -1.94
N ASN A 10 -7.21 -10.90 -2.20
CA ASN A 10 -7.75 -11.12 -3.54
C ASN A 10 -8.66 -9.99 -4.01
N ALA A 11 -9.36 -9.30 -3.10
CA ALA A 11 -10.11 -8.11 -3.47
C ALA A 11 -9.19 -7.01 -4.03
N LEU A 12 -8.01 -6.81 -3.44
CA LEU A 12 -7.02 -5.85 -3.95
C LEU A 12 -6.41 -6.32 -5.28
N ARG A 13 -6.02 -7.60 -5.38
CA ARG A 13 -5.48 -8.18 -6.62
C ARG A 13 -6.46 -8.08 -7.80
N ALA A 14 -7.76 -8.28 -7.55
CA ALA A 14 -8.80 -8.16 -8.57
C ALA A 14 -8.92 -6.75 -9.17
N ARG A 15 -8.35 -5.73 -8.52
CA ARG A 15 -8.27 -4.34 -9.01
C ARG A 15 -6.96 -4.03 -9.73
N GLY A 16 -6.14 -5.06 -9.99
CA GLY A 16 -4.84 -4.91 -10.63
C GLY A 16 -3.72 -4.43 -9.70
N LEU A 17 -3.93 -4.49 -8.37
CA LEU A 17 -2.89 -4.18 -7.40
C LEU A 17 -2.01 -5.40 -7.16
N HIS A 18 -0.72 -5.14 -6.97
CA HIS A 18 0.25 -6.14 -6.56
C HIS A 18 0.35 -6.18 -5.04
N ILE A 19 0.47 -7.38 -4.48
CA ILE A 19 0.52 -7.63 -3.03
C ILE A 19 1.78 -8.44 -2.75
N SER A 20 2.64 -7.94 -1.86
CA SER A 20 3.82 -8.69 -1.41
C SER A 20 3.43 -9.89 -0.55
N SER A 21 4.37 -10.79 -0.33
CA SER A 21 4.27 -11.73 0.79
C SER A 21 4.23 -10.98 2.14
N PRO A 22 3.60 -11.56 3.18
CA PRO A 22 3.63 -11.00 4.52
C PRO A 22 5.05 -10.78 5.03
N ILE A 23 5.31 -9.61 5.63
CA ILE A 23 6.63 -9.24 6.13
C ILE A 23 6.60 -9.32 7.66
N ALA A 24 7.25 -10.35 8.21
CA ALA A 24 7.27 -10.62 9.66
C ALA A 24 7.77 -9.42 10.49
N ALA A 25 8.79 -8.70 9.99
CA ALA A 25 9.33 -7.50 10.66
C ALA A 25 8.32 -6.34 10.74
N PHE A 26 7.24 -6.38 9.95
CA PHE A 26 6.15 -5.41 9.96
C PHE A 26 4.85 -6.00 10.51
N GLY A 27 4.96 -6.99 11.39
CA GLY A 27 3.80 -7.59 12.04
C GLY A 27 2.91 -8.40 11.10
N ASP A 28 3.54 -9.06 10.12
CA ASP A 28 2.88 -9.82 9.04
C ASP A 28 2.01 -8.93 8.13
N GLY A 29 2.27 -7.62 8.10
CA GLY A 29 1.71 -6.71 7.12
C GLY A 29 2.22 -6.99 5.70
N VAL A 30 1.51 -6.46 4.71
CA VAL A 30 1.86 -6.59 3.28
C VAL A 30 2.08 -5.22 2.66
N TYR A 31 2.96 -5.15 1.66
CA TYR A 31 2.95 -4.04 0.73
C TYR A 31 1.87 -4.23 -0.31
N VAL A 32 1.17 -3.14 -0.60
CA VAL A 32 0.22 -2.99 -1.68
C VAL A 32 0.80 -1.98 -2.65
N CYS A 33 0.90 -2.35 -3.92
CA CYS A 33 1.53 -1.52 -4.95
C CYS A 33 0.64 -1.45 -6.18
N LYS A 34 0.71 -0.34 -6.91
CA LYS A 34 0.08 -0.21 -8.24
C LYS A 34 1.13 -0.42 -9.33
N PRO A 35 1.11 -1.55 -10.07
CA PRO A 35 1.96 -1.74 -11.23
C PRO A 35 1.74 -0.65 -12.29
N THR A 36 2.78 -0.32 -13.06
CA THR A 36 2.71 0.60 -14.21
C THR A 36 1.70 0.16 -15.26
N SER A 37 1.43 -1.15 -15.38
CA SER A 37 0.40 -1.72 -16.26
C SER A 37 -1.03 -1.45 -15.79
N THR A 38 -1.22 -1.09 -14.52
CA THR A 38 -2.53 -0.82 -13.93
C THR A 38 -2.81 0.69 -13.97
N PRO A 39 -3.88 1.13 -14.65
CA PRO A 39 -4.21 2.56 -14.77
C PRO A 39 -4.57 3.15 -13.41
N GLY A 40 -4.29 4.44 -13.20
CA GLY A 40 -4.60 5.14 -11.96
C GLY A 40 -3.70 6.33 -11.71
N ASN A 41 -3.75 6.83 -10.49
CA ASN A 41 -2.91 7.91 -9.99
C ASN A 41 -1.43 7.49 -10.02
N LYS A 42 -0.56 8.41 -10.43
CA LYS A 42 0.89 8.17 -10.55
C LYS A 42 1.68 9.40 -10.19
N LEU A 43 2.93 9.19 -9.78
CA LEU A 43 3.91 10.23 -9.57
C LEU A 43 4.72 10.48 -10.86
N THR A 44 5.18 11.71 -11.02
CA THR A 44 6.08 12.11 -12.10
C THR A 44 7.56 11.92 -11.76
N ARG A 45 7.85 11.41 -10.56
CA ARG A 45 9.19 11.15 -10.04
C ARG A 45 9.39 9.64 -9.81
N PRO A 46 10.65 9.19 -9.68
CA PRO A 46 10.93 7.81 -9.28
C PRO A 46 10.26 7.46 -7.95
N VAL A 47 9.78 6.24 -7.85
CA VAL A 47 9.21 5.64 -6.64
C VAL A 47 10.10 4.50 -6.17
N GLY A 48 10.21 4.33 -4.85
CA GLY A 48 10.98 3.24 -4.26
C GLY A 48 10.30 1.90 -4.48
N GLN A 49 11.09 0.83 -4.66
CA GLN A 49 10.60 -0.55 -4.70
C GLN A 49 10.91 -1.25 -3.38
N TYR A 50 10.11 -2.26 -3.02
CA TYR A 50 10.46 -3.15 -1.92
C TYR A 50 11.38 -4.27 -2.44
N ILE A 51 12.29 -4.73 -1.58
CA ILE A 51 13.13 -5.88 -1.86
C ILE A 51 12.45 -7.11 -1.24
N ALA A 52 12.08 -8.08 -2.08
CA ALA A 52 11.73 -9.42 -1.60
C ALA A 52 13.03 -10.13 -1.19
N ILE A 53 13.10 -10.65 0.04
CA ILE A 53 14.29 -11.33 0.56
C ILE A 53 14.35 -12.80 0.06
N ASP A 54 13.22 -13.33 -0.43
CA ASP A 54 13.08 -14.70 -0.94
C ASP A 54 12.71 -14.72 -2.44
N ASP A 55 12.75 -15.89 -3.09
CA ASP A 55 12.36 -16.17 -4.51
C ASP A 55 10.85 -15.89 -4.82
N ASP A 56 10.19 -15.12 -3.96
CA ASP A 56 8.82 -14.67 -4.13
C ASP A 56 8.67 -13.66 -5.27
N VAL A 57 7.41 -13.42 -5.66
CA VAL A 57 7.08 -12.52 -6.77
C VAL A 57 7.76 -11.17 -6.59
N PRO A 58 8.69 -10.78 -7.49
CA PRO A 58 9.42 -9.54 -7.36
C PRO A 58 8.47 -8.35 -7.39
N CYS A 59 8.86 -7.26 -6.74
CA CYS A 59 8.11 -6.00 -6.88
C CYS A 59 8.07 -5.64 -8.38
N PRO A 60 6.87 -5.46 -8.96
CA PRO A 60 6.76 -5.05 -10.36
C PRO A 60 7.26 -3.62 -10.54
N ASP A 61 7.42 -3.19 -11.79
CA ASP A 61 7.59 -1.77 -12.07
C ASP A 61 6.35 -1.02 -11.60
N ILE A 62 6.54 -0.03 -10.73
CA ILE A 62 5.48 0.79 -10.13
C ILE A 62 5.75 2.27 -10.43
N ASP A 63 4.69 3.07 -10.46
CA ASP A 63 4.72 4.52 -10.73
C ASP A 63 4.01 5.32 -9.63
N ALA A 64 3.66 4.68 -8.53
CA ALA A 64 3.00 5.28 -7.37
C ALA A 64 3.66 4.79 -6.07
N PRO A 65 3.53 5.54 -4.96
CA PRO A 65 4.02 5.09 -3.65
C PRO A 65 3.41 3.75 -3.26
N MET A 66 4.20 2.94 -2.57
CA MET A 66 3.71 1.70 -1.96
C MET A 66 2.93 2.05 -0.70
N LEU A 67 1.80 1.39 -0.51
CA LEU A 67 1.07 1.41 0.76
C LEU A 67 1.42 0.14 1.54
N ARG A 68 1.40 0.23 2.85
CA ARG A 68 1.40 -0.91 3.75
C ARG A 68 0.00 -1.13 4.29
N LEU A 69 -0.41 -2.38 4.34
CA LEU A 69 -1.65 -2.83 4.97
C LEU A 69 -1.30 -3.82 6.07
N LEU A 70 -1.82 -3.62 7.28
CA LEU A 70 -1.74 -4.59 8.37
C LEU A 70 -3.03 -4.64 9.19
N SER A 71 -3.25 -5.76 9.88
CA SER A 71 -4.36 -5.92 10.84
C SER A 71 -3.80 -6.14 12.25
N GLU A 72 -4.07 -5.19 13.14
CA GLU A 72 -3.56 -5.20 14.50
C GLU A 72 -4.62 -4.74 15.49
N ASN A 73 -4.78 -5.47 16.61
CA ASN A 73 -5.68 -5.13 17.70
C ASN A 73 -7.13 -4.83 17.28
N GLY A 74 -7.63 -5.57 16.28
CA GLY A 74 -8.98 -5.40 15.74
C GLY A 74 -9.15 -4.18 14.83
N LYS A 75 -8.04 -3.53 14.43
CA LYS A 75 -8.02 -2.43 13.48
C LYS A 75 -7.29 -2.83 12.21
N TRP A 76 -7.61 -2.12 11.14
CA TRP A 76 -6.91 -2.17 9.87
C TRP A 76 -6.14 -0.88 9.69
N ILE A 77 -4.84 -0.98 9.46
CA ILE A 77 -3.96 0.18 9.31
C ILE A 77 -3.51 0.22 7.86
N VAL A 78 -3.73 1.36 7.23
CA VAL A 78 -3.20 1.70 5.90
C VAL A 78 -2.21 2.83 6.09
N ASP A 79 -0.96 2.60 5.74
CA ASP A 79 0.05 3.65 5.79
C ASP A 79 0.84 3.75 4.50
N ALA A 80 1.31 4.96 4.24
CA ALA A 80 2.24 5.27 3.18
C ALA A 80 3.50 5.81 3.84
N GLN A 81 4.65 5.24 3.51
CA GLN A 81 5.95 5.74 3.93
C GLN A 81 6.85 5.83 2.70
N ASP A 82 7.00 7.05 2.20
CA ASP A 82 7.76 7.33 0.98
C ASP A 82 9.12 7.99 1.28
N SER A 83 9.43 8.31 2.55
CA SER A 83 10.74 8.86 2.90
C SER A 83 11.35 8.33 4.20
N ALA A 84 12.62 7.95 4.14
CA ALA A 84 13.46 7.80 5.32
C ALA A 84 13.94 9.19 5.79
N GLY A 85 13.44 9.69 6.92
CA GLY A 85 13.91 10.93 7.55
C GLY A 85 12.94 12.12 7.53
N GLY A 86 11.67 11.92 7.21
CA GLY A 86 10.63 12.95 7.27
C GLY A 86 9.25 12.39 6.90
N MET A 87 8.23 13.25 6.88
CA MET A 87 6.97 12.91 6.19
C MET A 87 7.14 13.25 4.71
N GLY A 88 7.27 12.22 3.89
CA GLY A 88 7.19 12.27 2.45
C GLY A 88 5.83 12.74 1.98
N GLY A 89 5.71 12.98 0.68
CA GLY A 89 4.51 13.65 0.19
C GLY A 89 3.24 12.86 0.39
N ALA A 90 3.33 11.56 0.16
CA ALA A 90 2.23 10.64 0.35
C ALA A 90 2.13 10.13 1.79
N ASP A 91 2.91 10.63 2.76
CA ASP A 91 2.96 9.98 4.07
C ASP A 91 1.65 10.18 4.87
N PHE A 92 1.09 9.06 5.33
CA PHE A 92 -0.07 9.02 6.21
C PHE A 92 -0.12 7.70 6.97
N VAL A 93 -0.88 7.69 8.05
CA VAL A 93 -1.33 6.48 8.74
C VAL A 93 -2.82 6.66 8.99
N ASN A 94 -3.63 5.81 8.36
CA ASN A 94 -5.07 5.76 8.55
C ASN A 94 -5.43 4.47 9.27
N GLU A 95 -6.39 4.55 10.18
CA GLU A 95 -6.90 3.40 10.93
C GLU A 95 -8.39 3.22 10.62
N TRP A 96 -8.78 1.97 10.38
CA TRP A 96 -10.13 1.58 10.01
C TRP A 96 -10.63 0.46 10.92
N SER A 97 -11.94 0.44 11.18
CA SER A 97 -12.60 -0.62 11.95
C SER A 97 -12.97 -1.85 11.10
N SER A 98 -12.90 -1.73 9.76
CA SER A 98 -13.26 -2.80 8.83
C SER A 98 -12.24 -2.97 7.72
N ALA A 99 -12.19 -4.20 7.16
CA ALA A 99 -11.37 -4.49 5.99
C ALA A 99 -11.90 -3.77 4.74
N GLU A 100 -13.23 -3.63 4.63
CA GLU A 100 -13.85 -2.94 3.51
C GLU A 100 -13.43 -1.47 3.43
N ASP A 101 -13.39 -0.76 4.56
CA ASP A 101 -12.99 0.64 4.61
C ASP A 101 -11.50 0.80 4.29
N ALA A 102 -10.64 -0.10 4.79
CA ALA A 102 -9.22 -0.09 4.46
C ALA A 102 -8.97 -0.36 2.97
N ILE A 103 -9.71 -1.30 2.36
CA ILE A 103 -9.67 -1.52 0.91
C ILE A 103 -10.13 -0.27 0.15
N ALA A 104 -11.23 0.34 0.59
CA ALA A 104 -11.75 1.56 -0.04
C ALA A 104 -10.72 2.70 0.01
N ASP A 105 -10.04 2.87 1.15
CA ASP A 105 -8.98 3.85 1.35
C ASP A 105 -7.80 3.65 0.39
N ILE A 106 -7.33 2.40 0.25
CA ILE A 106 -6.28 2.03 -0.72
C ILE A 106 -6.74 2.31 -2.16
N CYS A 107 -7.99 1.97 -2.49
CA CYS A 107 -8.52 2.18 -3.83
C CYS A 107 -8.65 3.67 -4.14
N ASP A 108 -9.10 4.47 -3.19
CA ASP A 108 -9.20 5.91 -3.36
C ASP A 108 -7.83 6.56 -3.54
N PHE A 109 -6.81 6.11 -2.81
CA PHE A 109 -5.43 6.55 -3.03
C PHE A 109 -4.94 6.28 -4.47
N TYR A 110 -5.13 5.06 -4.98
CA TYR A 110 -4.60 4.67 -6.29
C TYR A 110 -5.49 5.04 -7.48
N PHE A 111 -6.80 5.16 -7.30
CA PHE A 111 -7.77 5.28 -8.39
C PHE A 111 -8.80 6.40 -8.19
N GLY A 112 -8.85 7.00 -7.00
CA GLY A 112 -9.71 8.12 -6.65
C GLY A 112 -8.97 9.43 -6.79
N ASP A 113 -8.99 10.26 -5.74
CA ASP A 113 -8.44 11.63 -5.78
C ASP A 113 -6.91 11.66 -5.96
N PRO A 114 -6.38 12.20 -7.08
CA PRO A 114 -4.95 12.33 -7.30
C PRO A 114 -4.23 13.20 -6.24
N ALA A 115 -4.94 14.11 -5.58
CA ALA A 115 -4.38 14.95 -4.52
C ALA A 115 -3.86 14.14 -3.33
N ARG A 116 -4.30 12.87 -3.17
CA ARG A 116 -3.81 11.98 -2.12
C ARG A 116 -2.34 11.61 -2.25
N MET A 117 -1.77 11.71 -3.45
CA MET A 117 -0.34 11.52 -3.68
C MET A 117 0.47 12.82 -3.56
N ALA A 118 -0.20 13.96 -3.42
CA ALA A 118 0.45 15.27 -3.34
C ALA A 118 1.17 15.42 -2.00
N LYS A 119 2.28 16.16 -2.02
CA LYS A 119 3.05 16.41 -0.80
C LYS A 119 2.25 17.23 0.20
N LYS A 120 2.05 16.68 1.40
CA LYS A 120 1.53 17.46 2.54
C LYS A 120 2.54 18.53 2.91
N GLU A 121 2.15 19.79 2.74
CA GLU A 121 2.94 20.93 3.21
C GLU A 121 2.93 20.95 4.75
N ARG A 122 4.06 21.34 5.35
CA ARG A 122 4.21 21.49 6.80
C ARG A 122 3.65 22.82 7.27
#